data_AF-A0AA85G5N8-F1
#
_entry.id   AF-A0AA85G5N8-F1
#
_cell.length_a   1.000
_cell.length_b   1.000
_cell.length_c   1.000
_cell.angle_alpha   90.00
_cell.angle_beta   90.00
_cell.angle_gamma   90.00
#
_symmetry.space_group_name_H-M   'P 1'
#
loop_
_entity.id
_entity.type
_entity.pdbx_description
1 polymer ?
#
loop_
_entity_poly.entity_id
_entity_poly.type
_entity_poly.pdbx_seq_one_letter_code
_entity_poly.pdbx_strand_id
1 'polypeptide(L)'
;MSSRFFARFVFHPLFSDCSSLWRLFTFHLVTDEICVFIFTILAIFIYTKLVFHVWSKIEILFYYWLVNTSAGMFAVFPAIFLDNKSFKRINGNSAFLSSVLVVLNQLSTDQSLVNIRGFEFKFQYGLPAMSITFLCLLVVGFIRLSSVILFCYGILCSWCYLRFLQRHPQGRRGDYRPSFAFARFA
;
A
#
# COMPACT_ATOMS: atom_id res chain seq x y z
N MET A 1 -27.70 10.61 -15.33
CA MET A 1 -26.34 11.21 -15.21
C MET A 1 -25.38 10.40 -14.32
N SER A 2 -25.65 9.11 -14.01
CA SER A 2 -24.99 8.42 -12.88
C SER A 2 -23.95 7.34 -13.24
N SER A 3 -24.18 6.50 -14.27
CA SER A 3 -23.26 5.39 -14.57
C SER A 3 -21.97 5.80 -15.30
N ARG A 4 -22.07 6.78 -16.21
CA ARG A 4 -20.92 7.25 -17.00
C ARG A 4 -19.92 8.06 -16.17
N PHE A 5 -20.38 8.77 -15.14
CA PHE A 5 -19.48 9.51 -14.25
C PHE A 5 -18.66 8.55 -13.39
N PHE A 6 -19.30 7.55 -12.76
CA PHE A 6 -18.60 6.54 -11.95
C PHE A 6 -17.61 5.73 -12.81
N ALA A 7 -17.99 5.34 -14.02
CA ALA A 7 -17.08 4.64 -14.92
C ALA A 7 -15.88 5.53 -15.33
N ARG A 8 -16.11 6.83 -15.56
CA ARG A 8 -15.05 7.80 -15.89
C ARG A 8 -14.18 8.15 -14.69
N PHE A 9 -14.70 8.02 -13.47
CA PHE A 9 -13.99 8.22 -12.20
C PHE A 9 -13.07 7.04 -11.87
N VAL A 10 -13.47 5.82 -12.22
CA VAL A 10 -12.83 4.57 -11.76
C VAL A 10 -11.96 3.88 -12.82
N PHE A 11 -12.26 4.03 -14.12
CA PHE A 11 -11.68 3.16 -15.16
C PHE A 11 -10.83 3.86 -16.24
N HIS A 12 -10.66 5.18 -16.17
CA HIS A 12 -9.83 5.92 -17.13
C HIS A 12 -8.36 5.97 -16.67
N PRO A 13 -7.39 6.02 -17.61
CA PRO A 13 -5.96 6.14 -17.29
C PRO A 13 -5.67 7.35 -16.40
N LEU A 14 -4.67 7.20 -15.53
CA LEU A 14 -4.28 8.21 -14.55
C LEU A 14 -3.89 9.55 -15.21
N PHE A 15 -3.31 9.48 -16.41
CA PHE A 15 -2.99 10.63 -17.25
C PHE A 15 -3.55 10.40 -18.65
N SER A 16 -4.78 10.86 -18.90
CA SER A 16 -5.24 11.13 -20.27
C SER A 16 -5.13 12.62 -20.62
N ASP A 17 -5.25 13.53 -19.65
CA ASP A 17 -5.18 14.99 -19.83
C ASP A 17 -4.67 15.71 -18.57
N CYS A 18 -4.09 16.92 -18.73
CA CYS A 18 -3.61 17.76 -17.62
C CYS A 18 -4.73 18.21 -16.64
N SER A 19 -5.99 18.18 -17.08
CA SER A 19 -7.18 18.42 -16.23
C SER A 19 -7.51 17.26 -15.27
N SER A 20 -6.74 16.17 -15.31
CA SER A 20 -6.96 14.95 -14.50
C SER A 20 -6.08 14.85 -13.26
N LEU A 21 -5.38 15.92 -12.85
CA LEU A 21 -4.51 15.91 -11.65
C LEU A 21 -5.24 15.46 -10.37
N TRP A 22 -6.53 15.76 -10.25
CA TRP A 22 -7.34 15.31 -9.11
C TRP A 22 -7.40 13.77 -9.00
N ARG A 23 -7.16 13.03 -10.08
CA ARG A 23 -7.17 11.56 -10.08
C ARG A 23 -6.01 10.93 -9.32
N LEU A 24 -4.88 11.64 -9.20
CA LEU A 24 -3.75 11.23 -8.33
C LEU A 24 -4.19 11.09 -6.86
N PHE A 25 -5.27 11.76 -6.50
CA PHE A 25 -5.83 11.76 -5.17
C PHE A 25 -7.04 10.81 -5.01
N THR A 26 -7.63 10.32 -6.09
CA THR A 26 -8.87 9.52 -6.00
C THR A 26 -8.74 8.10 -6.54
N PHE A 27 -7.67 7.79 -7.28
CA PHE A 27 -7.50 6.47 -7.91
C PHE A 27 -7.41 5.31 -6.89
N HIS A 28 -6.96 5.61 -5.67
CA HIS A 28 -6.76 4.65 -4.58
C HIS A 28 -7.98 4.54 -3.65
N LEU A 29 -9.14 5.08 -4.03
CA LEU A 29 -10.38 4.95 -3.25
C LEU A 29 -11.19 3.73 -3.70
N VAL A 30 -11.13 3.40 -4.98
CA VAL A 30 -11.92 2.34 -5.58
C VAL A 30 -11.02 1.31 -6.24
N THR A 31 -11.25 0.05 -5.91
CA THR A 31 -10.60 -1.10 -6.55
C THR A 31 -11.65 -1.96 -7.25
N ASP A 32 -11.35 -2.37 -8.48
CA ASP A 32 -12.19 -3.24 -9.31
C ASP A 32 -11.84 -4.72 -9.22
N GLU A 33 -10.70 -5.04 -8.59
CA GLU A 33 -10.26 -6.41 -8.33
C GLU A 33 -10.80 -6.92 -7.00
N ILE A 34 -11.68 -7.92 -7.05
CA ILE A 34 -12.36 -8.49 -5.87
C ILE A 34 -11.34 -8.99 -4.84
N CYS A 35 -10.27 -9.66 -5.28
CA CYS A 35 -9.22 -10.14 -4.38
C CYS A 35 -8.57 -8.99 -3.60
N VAL A 36 -8.18 -7.93 -4.30
CA VAL A 36 -7.55 -6.75 -3.66
C VAL A 36 -8.55 -6.03 -2.76
N PHE A 37 -9.83 -5.97 -3.15
CA PHE A 37 -10.88 -5.40 -2.32
C PHE A 37 -11.04 -6.15 -0.98
N ILE A 38 -11.10 -7.48 -1.00
CA ILE A 38 -11.18 -8.30 0.23
C ILE A 38 -9.98 -8.06 1.14
N PHE A 39 -8.76 -8.07 0.58
CA PHE A 39 -7.55 -7.77 1.35
C PHE A 39 -7.54 -6.34 1.89
N THR A 40 -8.09 -5.39 1.14
CA THR A 40 -8.19 -3.99 1.57
C THR A 40 -9.10 -3.84 2.78
N ILE A 41 -10.24 -4.54 2.82
CA ILE A 41 -11.13 -4.55 4.00
C ILE A 41 -10.36 -5.07 5.23
N LEU A 42 -9.66 -6.20 5.09
CA LEU A 42 -8.83 -6.75 6.16
C LEU A 42 -7.76 -5.75 6.62
N ALA A 43 -7.09 -5.09 5.67
CA ALA A 43 -6.07 -4.08 5.96
C ALA A 43 -6.65 -2.88 6.73
N ILE A 44 -7.86 -2.42 6.40
CA ILE A 44 -8.54 -1.34 7.14
C ILE A 44 -8.78 -1.73 8.60
N PHE A 45 -9.24 -2.97 8.84
CA PHE A 45 -9.45 -3.46 10.20
C PHE A 45 -8.15 -3.51 10.99
N ILE A 46 -7.09 -4.07 10.40
CA ILE A 46 -5.76 -4.15 11.01
C ILE A 46 -5.22 -2.75 11.28
N TYR A 47 -5.26 -1.87 10.29
CA TYR A 47 -4.75 -0.50 10.38
C TYR A 47 -5.47 0.31 11.47
N THR A 48 -6.80 0.23 11.51
CA THR A 48 -7.58 0.92 12.55
C THR A 48 -7.22 0.39 13.95
N LYS A 49 -7.04 -0.92 14.12
CA LYS A 49 -6.68 -1.48 15.43
C LYS A 49 -5.28 -1.11 15.88
N LEU A 50 -4.31 -1.16 14.97
CA LEU A 50 -2.90 -0.89 15.31
C LEU A 50 -2.62 0.59 15.52
N VAL A 51 -3.11 1.42 14.61
CA VAL A 51 -2.62 2.79 14.48
C VAL A 51 -3.42 3.78 15.32
N PHE A 52 -4.71 3.52 15.54
CA PHE A 52 -5.61 4.44 16.24
C PHE A 52 -5.21 4.73 17.69
N HIS A 53 -4.52 3.79 18.34
CA HIS A 53 -4.03 3.95 19.71
C HIS A 53 -2.63 4.56 19.80
N VAL A 54 -1.86 4.59 18.70
CA VAL A 54 -0.44 4.97 18.70
C VAL A 54 -0.22 6.31 18.03
N TRP A 55 -0.91 6.61 16.93
CA TRP A 55 -0.70 7.82 16.15
C TRP A 55 -1.83 8.83 16.31
N SER A 56 -1.51 10.09 16.05
CA SER A 56 -2.54 11.14 15.99
C SER A 56 -3.44 10.96 14.76
N LYS A 57 -4.72 11.38 14.86
CA LYS A 57 -5.68 11.29 13.75
C LYS A 57 -5.19 11.99 12.47
N ILE A 58 -4.47 13.11 12.64
CA ILE A 58 -3.89 13.88 11.52
C ILE A 58 -2.80 13.06 10.84
N GLU A 59 -1.91 12.44 11.61
CA GLU A 59 -0.83 11.62 11.07
C GLU A 59 -1.37 10.37 10.36
N ILE A 60 -2.42 9.74 10.89
CA ILE A 60 -3.11 8.60 10.27
C ILE A 60 -3.59 8.95 8.85
N LEU A 61 -4.26 10.09 8.71
CA LEU A 61 -4.77 10.56 7.42
C LEU A 61 -3.63 10.99 6.50
N PHE A 62 -2.67 11.74 7.04
CA PHE A 62 -1.51 12.21 6.27
C PHE A 62 -0.71 11.05 5.70
N TYR A 63 -0.44 10.03 6.51
CA TYR A 63 0.25 8.82 6.08
C TYR A 63 -0.49 8.08 4.97
N TYR A 64 -1.80 7.86 5.13
CA TYR A 64 -2.64 7.24 4.11
C TYR A 64 -2.53 7.99 2.78
N TRP A 65 -2.73 9.29 2.80
CA TRP A 65 -2.69 10.14 1.60
C TRP A 65 -1.31 10.16 0.96
N LEU A 66 -0.27 10.41 1.76
CA LEU A 66 1.10 10.53 1.28
C LEU A 66 1.56 9.25 0.58
N VAL A 67 1.37 8.08 1.20
CA VAL A 67 1.84 6.81 0.64
C VAL A 67 1.09 6.44 -0.64
N ASN A 68 -0.24 6.60 -0.67
CA ASN A 68 -0.99 6.27 -1.87
C ASN A 68 -0.67 7.21 -3.04
N THR A 69 -0.63 8.54 -2.80
CA THR A 69 -0.32 9.50 -3.87
C THR A 69 1.10 9.33 -4.37
N SER A 70 2.10 9.18 -3.48
CA SER A 70 3.49 8.97 -3.90
C SER A 70 3.67 7.65 -4.67
N ALA A 71 3.09 6.55 -4.20
CA ALA A 71 3.15 5.27 -4.91
C ALA A 71 2.47 5.35 -6.28
N GLY A 72 1.35 6.05 -6.39
CA GLY A 72 0.68 6.34 -7.67
C GLY A 72 1.57 7.13 -8.63
N MET A 73 2.22 8.18 -8.15
CA MET A 73 3.17 8.97 -8.94
C MET A 73 4.34 8.10 -9.44
N PHE A 74 4.90 7.25 -8.59
CA PHE A 74 5.97 6.33 -8.99
C PHE A 74 5.51 5.27 -9.99
N ALA A 75 4.30 4.73 -9.82
CA ALA A 75 3.73 3.73 -10.72
C ALA A 75 3.44 4.26 -12.14
N VAL A 76 3.30 5.58 -12.31
CA VAL A 76 3.14 6.21 -13.63
C VAL A 76 4.44 6.22 -14.42
N PHE A 77 5.62 6.27 -13.80
CA PHE A 77 6.88 6.29 -14.55
C PHE A 77 7.04 5.06 -15.46
N PRO A 78 6.94 3.81 -14.97
CA PRO A 78 6.98 2.62 -15.83
C PRO A 78 5.91 2.62 -16.92
N ALA A 79 4.74 3.19 -16.64
CA ALA A 79 3.64 3.29 -17.61
C ALA A 79 4.00 4.15 -18.82
N ILE A 80 4.74 5.24 -18.62
CA ILE A 80 5.21 6.13 -19.69
C ILE A 80 6.25 5.42 -20.55
N PHE A 81 7.19 4.70 -19.94
CA PHE A 81 8.30 4.08 -20.65
C PHE A 81 7.94 2.81 -21.42
N LEU A 82 6.99 2.02 -20.90
CA LEU A 82 6.70 0.68 -21.45
C LEU A 82 5.60 0.68 -22.53
N ASP A 83 4.95 1.82 -22.80
CA ASP A 83 3.77 2.02 -23.70
C ASP A 83 2.77 0.84 -23.68
N ASN A 84 2.64 0.19 -22.53
CA ASN A 84 1.90 -1.06 -22.45
C ASN A 84 0.45 -0.76 -22.12
N LYS A 85 -0.49 -1.34 -22.87
CA LYS A 85 -1.93 -1.17 -22.62
C LYS A 85 -2.33 -1.60 -21.21
N SER A 86 -1.60 -2.54 -20.61
CA SER A 86 -1.78 -2.97 -19.22
C SER A 86 -1.57 -1.87 -18.18
N PHE A 87 -0.78 -0.83 -18.50
CA PHE A 87 -0.55 0.32 -17.63
C PHE A 87 -1.59 1.44 -17.80
N LYS A 88 -2.48 1.33 -18.78
CA LYS A 88 -3.53 2.34 -19.00
C LYS A 88 -4.61 2.35 -17.92
N ARG A 89 -4.56 1.41 -16.96
CA ARG A 89 -5.52 1.31 -15.86
C ARG A 89 -4.78 1.09 -14.54
N ILE A 90 -4.23 2.18 -14.01
CA ILE A 90 -3.70 2.25 -12.65
C ILE A 90 -4.84 2.71 -11.76
N ASN A 91 -5.44 1.77 -11.05
CA ASN A 91 -6.47 2.04 -10.06
C ASN A 91 -6.36 1.00 -8.94
N GLY A 92 -6.82 1.37 -7.75
CA GLY A 92 -6.92 0.46 -6.63
C GLY A 92 -5.99 0.76 -5.46
N ASN A 93 -6.24 0.01 -4.39
CA ASN A 93 -5.79 0.34 -3.03
C ASN A 93 -4.64 -0.56 -2.58
N SER A 94 -3.93 -1.20 -3.52
CA SER A 94 -2.84 -2.13 -3.20
C SER A 94 -1.65 -1.43 -2.54
N ALA A 95 -1.41 -0.16 -2.85
CA ALA A 95 -0.42 0.66 -2.16
C ALA A 95 -0.75 0.82 -0.66
N PHE A 96 -2.03 1.07 -0.33
CA PHE A 96 -2.50 1.09 1.05
C PHE A 96 -2.34 -0.28 1.73
N LEU A 97 -2.71 -1.37 1.05
CA LEU A 97 -2.54 -2.72 1.61
C LEU A 97 -1.08 -3.00 2.00
N SER A 98 -0.12 -2.72 1.11
CA SER A 98 1.31 -2.86 1.43
C SER A 98 1.74 -1.95 2.58
N SER A 99 1.23 -0.72 2.64
CA SER A 99 1.63 0.24 3.66
C SER A 99 1.18 -0.19 5.06
N VAL A 100 0.02 -0.85 5.16
CA VAL A 100 -0.45 -1.46 6.42
C VAL A 100 0.46 -2.61 6.85
N LEU A 101 0.94 -3.44 5.91
CA LEU A 101 1.87 -4.53 6.23
C LEU A 101 3.22 -4.03 6.71
N VAL A 102 3.73 -2.92 6.16
CA VAL A 102 4.97 -2.30 6.64
C VAL A 102 4.78 -1.70 8.03
N VAL A 103 3.66 -1.00 8.28
CA VAL A 103 3.31 -0.49 9.62
C VAL A 103 3.21 -1.63 10.62
N LEU A 104 2.58 -2.73 10.21
CA LEU A 104 2.46 -3.92 11.03
C LEU A 104 3.83 -4.49 11.39
N ASN A 105 4.75 -4.56 10.43
CA ASN A 105 6.12 -4.99 10.67
C ASN A 105 6.88 -4.04 11.63
N GLN A 106 6.65 -2.74 11.53
CA GLN A 106 7.25 -1.74 12.42
C GLN A 106 6.71 -1.86 13.86
N LEU A 107 5.39 -1.99 14.03
CA LEU A 107 4.74 -1.99 15.34
C LEU A 107 4.78 -3.34 16.04
N SER A 108 4.84 -4.44 15.29
CA SER A 108 4.60 -5.80 15.82
C SER A 108 5.86 -6.64 15.95
N THR A 109 7.02 -6.01 16.17
CA THR A 109 8.32 -6.71 16.23
C THR A 109 8.35 -7.90 17.19
N ASP A 110 7.50 -7.93 18.22
CA ASP A 110 7.50 -8.99 19.24
C ASP A 110 6.15 -9.71 19.48
N GLN A 111 5.11 -9.44 18.69
CA GLN A 111 3.79 -10.07 18.88
C GLN A 111 3.58 -11.27 17.94
N SER A 112 3.05 -12.37 18.47
CA SER A 112 2.61 -13.53 17.69
C SER A 112 1.17 -13.31 17.19
N LEU A 113 0.94 -13.45 15.88
CA LEU A 113 -0.40 -13.40 15.25
C LEU A 113 -1.29 -14.53 15.74
N VAL A 114 -0.75 -15.74 15.65
CA VAL A 114 -1.49 -16.98 15.81
C VAL A 114 -0.48 -18.04 16.28
N ASN A 115 -0.75 -18.64 17.45
CA ASN A 115 -0.04 -19.81 17.92
C ASN A 115 -0.96 -21.03 17.68
N ILE A 116 -0.69 -21.78 16.62
CA ILE A 116 -1.35 -23.06 16.36
C ILE A 116 -0.30 -24.15 16.52
N ARG A 117 -0.46 -24.98 17.56
CA ARG A 117 0.29 -26.24 17.77
C ARG A 117 1.81 -26.12 17.53
N GLY A 118 2.44 -25.10 18.11
CA GLY A 118 3.90 -24.92 18.06
C GLY A 118 4.43 -24.15 16.86
N PHE A 119 3.57 -23.72 15.93
CA PHE A 119 3.95 -22.79 14.87
C PHE A 119 3.52 -21.36 15.25
N GLU A 120 4.50 -20.52 15.59
CA GLU A 120 4.26 -19.09 15.85
C GLU A 120 4.33 -18.31 14.54
N PHE A 121 3.16 -17.99 13.98
CA PHE A 121 3.13 -16.97 12.93
C PHE A 121 3.40 -15.62 13.58
N LYS A 122 4.59 -15.07 13.35
CA LYS A 122 4.93 -13.71 13.74
C LYS A 122 4.46 -12.72 12.68
N PHE A 123 4.03 -11.53 13.10
CA PHE A 123 3.58 -10.46 12.21
C PHE A 123 4.64 -10.06 11.16
N GLN A 124 5.92 -10.28 11.44
CA GLN A 124 7.04 -10.08 10.52
C GLN A 124 6.92 -10.87 9.20
N TYR A 125 6.20 -12.01 9.19
CA TYR A 125 6.02 -12.83 7.98
C TYR A 125 4.85 -12.37 7.11
N GLY A 126 4.02 -11.43 7.57
CA GLY A 126 2.85 -10.97 6.83
C GLY A 126 3.21 -10.30 5.50
N LEU A 127 4.24 -9.45 5.48
CA LEU A 127 4.70 -8.77 4.26
C LEU A 127 5.24 -9.74 3.19
N PRO A 128 6.19 -10.66 3.49
CA PRO A 128 6.65 -11.62 2.49
C PRO A 128 5.54 -12.59 2.05
N ALA A 129 4.67 -13.06 2.97
CA ALA A 129 3.55 -13.94 2.60
C ALA A 129 2.56 -13.26 1.65
N MET A 130 2.21 -12.00 1.90
CA MET A 130 1.34 -11.22 1.01
C MET A 130 2.01 -10.89 -0.32
N SER A 131 3.32 -10.67 -0.33
CA SER A 131 4.09 -10.46 -1.57
C SER A 131 4.03 -11.70 -2.47
N ILE A 132 4.23 -12.90 -1.90
CA ILE A 132 4.10 -14.17 -2.62
C ILE A 132 2.66 -14.36 -3.12
N THR A 133 1.66 -14.05 -2.27
CA THR A 133 0.25 -14.15 -2.64
C THR A 133 -0.08 -13.25 -3.83
N PHE A 134 0.41 -12.01 -3.85
CA PHE A 134 0.25 -11.10 -4.98
C PHE A 134 0.89 -11.65 -6.26
N LEU A 135 2.10 -12.21 -6.18
CA LEU A 135 2.75 -12.84 -7.33
C LEU A 135 1.94 -14.04 -7.86
N CYS A 136 1.44 -14.91 -6.97
CA CYS A 136 0.59 -16.02 -7.37
C CYS A 136 -0.70 -15.54 -8.05
N LEU A 137 -1.37 -14.52 -7.49
CA LEU A 137 -2.59 -13.95 -8.08
C LEU A 137 -2.32 -13.28 -9.44
N LEU A 138 -1.13 -12.70 -9.64
CA LEU A 138 -0.72 -12.14 -10.92
C LEU A 138 -0.56 -13.24 -11.97
N VAL A 139 0.11 -14.34 -11.63
CA VAL A 139 0.34 -15.48 -12.55
C VAL A 139 -0.97 -16.13 -12.97
N VAL A 140 -1.93 -16.27 -12.05
CA VAL A 140 -3.25 -16.84 -12.35
C VAL A 140 -4.17 -15.83 -13.06
N GLY A 141 -3.80 -14.54 -13.10
CA GLY A 141 -4.56 -13.49 -13.78
C GLY A 141 -5.72 -12.90 -12.97
N PHE A 142 -5.76 -13.14 -11.65
CA PHE A 142 -6.76 -12.55 -10.74
C PHE A 142 -6.47 -11.09 -10.40
N ILE A 143 -5.22 -10.66 -10.55
CA ILE A 143 -4.81 -9.25 -10.38
C ILE A 143 -3.96 -8.79 -11.56
N ARG A 144 -3.96 -7.48 -11.80
CA ARG A 144 -3.19 -6.81 -12.85
C ARG A 144 -1.79 -6.49 -12.37
N LEU A 145 -0.89 -6.34 -13.33
CA LEU A 145 0.47 -5.89 -13.10
C LEU A 145 0.52 -4.49 -12.43
N SER A 146 -0.43 -3.60 -12.77
CA SER A 146 -0.52 -2.27 -12.14
C SER A 146 -0.74 -2.35 -10.63
N SER A 147 -1.56 -3.31 -10.16
CA SER A 147 -1.81 -3.53 -8.73
C SER A 147 -0.57 -4.05 -8.01
N VAL A 148 0.22 -4.91 -8.64
CA VAL A 148 1.50 -5.40 -8.09
C VAL A 148 2.53 -4.27 -8.01
N ILE A 149 2.62 -3.44 -9.03
CA ILE A 149 3.55 -2.30 -9.06
C ILE A 149 3.18 -1.26 -7.99
N LEU A 150 1.89 -0.96 -7.85
CA LEU A 150 1.38 -0.12 -6.75
C LEU A 150 1.70 -0.73 -5.37
N PHE A 151 1.60 -2.05 -5.21
CA PHE A 151 1.98 -2.73 -3.97
C PHE A 151 3.48 -2.57 -3.69
N CYS A 152 4.36 -2.77 -4.68
CA CYS A 152 5.80 -2.59 -4.53
C CYS A 152 6.18 -1.15 -4.17
N TYR A 153 5.64 -0.16 -4.88
CA TYR A 153 5.89 1.24 -4.56
C TYR A 153 5.26 1.66 -3.23
N GLY A 154 4.13 1.06 -2.85
CA GLY A 154 3.53 1.26 -1.53
C GLY A 154 4.44 0.78 -0.40
N ILE A 155 5.12 -0.37 -0.55
CA ILE A 155 6.16 -0.81 0.40
C ILE A 155 7.27 0.24 0.51
N LEU A 156 7.82 0.67 -0.63
CA LEU A 156 8.95 1.61 -0.65
C LEU A 156 8.58 2.97 -0.05
N CYS A 157 7.46 3.55 -0.46
CA CYS A 157 7.01 4.86 0.02
C CYS A 157 6.65 4.82 1.51
N SER A 158 5.98 3.75 1.95
CA SER A 158 5.69 3.49 3.35
C SER A 158 6.97 3.37 4.19
N TRP A 159 7.90 2.52 3.77
CA TRP A 159 9.15 2.32 4.47
C TRP A 159 9.96 3.60 4.58
N CYS A 160 10.09 4.37 3.48
CA CYS A 160 10.75 5.67 3.50
C CYS A 160 10.09 6.66 4.48
N TYR A 161 8.76 6.71 4.50
CA TYR A 161 8.05 7.57 5.45
C TYR A 161 8.34 7.16 6.90
N LEU A 162 8.17 5.89 7.23
CA LEU A 162 8.31 5.39 8.60
C LEU A 162 9.76 5.46 9.08
N ARG A 163 10.72 5.24 8.18
CA ARG A 163 12.15 5.27 8.50
C ARG A 163 12.66 6.70 8.75
N PHE A 164 12.20 7.69 8.00
CA PHE A 164 12.81 9.03 8.01
C PHE A 164 11.86 10.20 8.34
N LEU A 165 10.58 10.12 7.95
CA LEU A 165 9.64 11.26 8.01
C LEU A 165 8.65 11.20 9.18
N GLN A 166 8.36 10.01 9.71
CA GLN A 166 7.40 9.82 10.80
C GLN A 166 7.77 10.71 11.99
N ARG A 167 6.79 11.40 12.59
CA ARG A 167 7.05 12.32 13.70
C ARG A 167 6.69 11.63 15.01
N HIS A 168 7.66 11.46 15.90
CA HIS A 168 7.39 10.96 17.25
C HIS A 168 7.16 12.12 18.23
N PRO A 169 6.29 11.93 19.25
CA PRO A 169 6.05 12.95 20.29
C PRO A 169 7.31 13.41 21.01
N GLN A 170 8.35 12.55 21.09
CA GLN A 170 9.63 12.87 21.74
C GLN A 170 10.56 13.77 20.89
N GLY A 171 10.06 14.35 19.79
CA GLY A 171 10.84 15.20 18.89
C GLY A 171 11.78 14.45 17.94
N ARG A 172 11.92 13.13 18.09
CA ARG A 172 12.65 12.27 17.14
C ARG A 172 11.81 12.04 15.88
N ARG A 173 12.49 11.94 14.73
CA ARG A 173 11.85 11.62 13.44
C ARG A 173 12.27 10.23 13.00
N GLY A 174 11.32 9.43 12.53
CA GLY A 174 11.52 8.13 11.94
C GLY A 174 11.97 7.04 12.91
N ASP A 175 11.91 5.80 12.43
CA ASP A 175 12.35 4.61 13.17
C ASP A 175 13.69 4.08 12.65
N TYR A 176 14.79 4.45 13.32
CA TYR A 176 16.15 4.04 12.96
C TYR A 176 16.57 2.66 13.51
N ARG A 177 15.67 1.88 14.11
CA ARG A 177 16.01 0.56 14.66
C ARG A 177 16.62 -0.37 13.59
N PRO A 178 17.67 -1.14 13.90
CA PRO A 178 18.28 -2.06 12.94
C PRO A 178 17.33 -3.20 12.52
N SER A 179 16.35 -3.55 13.36
CA SER A 179 15.29 -4.51 13.03
C SER A 179 14.36 -4.04 11.91
N PHE A 180 14.25 -2.72 11.70
CA PHE A 180 13.40 -2.10 10.68
C PHE A 180 14.20 -1.64 9.44
N ALA A 181 15.47 -2.02 9.34
CA ALA A 181 16.28 -1.73 8.15
C ALA A 181 15.83 -2.58 6.94
N PHE A 182 15.82 -1.98 5.75
CA PHE A 182 15.39 -2.67 4.52
C PHE A 182 16.32 -3.81 4.12
N ALA A 183 17.63 -3.62 4.30
CA ALA A 183 18.65 -4.64 4.12
C ALA A 183 19.65 -4.58 5.28
N ARG A 184 20.05 -5.74 5.78
CA ARG A 184 21.17 -5.87 6.72
C ARG A 184 22.33 -6.46 5.92
N PHE A 185 23.34 -5.65 5.66
CA PHE A 185 24.63 -6.18 5.22
C PHE A 185 25.33 -6.66 6.48
N ALA A 186 25.49 -7.98 6.58
CA ALA A 186 26.28 -8.62 7.62
C ALA A 186 27.77 -8.35 7.40
#